data_AF-A0A6P0J0I2-F1
#
_entry.id   AF-A0A6P0J0I2-F1
#
_cell.length_a   1.000
_cell.length_b   1.000
_cell.length_c   1.000
_cell.angle_alpha   90.00
_cell.angle_beta   90.00
_cell.angle_gamma   90.00
#
_symmetry.space_group_name_H-M   'P 1'
#
loop_
_entity.id
_entity.type
_entity.pdbx_description
1 polymer ?
#
loop_
_entity_poly.entity_id
_entity_poly.type
_entity_poly.pdbx_seq_one_letter_code
_entity_poly.pdbx_strand_id
1 'polypeptide(L)' 'MKDGFLIKTLPSHQSFFKSVQFSPDSKALLSSDKNQTVILWNLDPEHLLQEGCDRLQDYLKTNPKVKKSDRQICDNL' A
#
# COMPACT_ATOMS: atom_id res chain seq x y z
N MET A 1 -21.26 -12.80 1.84
CA MET A 1 -20.50 -12.28 0.69
C MET A 1 -20.16 -10.84 1.01
N LYS A 2 -18.90 -10.42 0.86
CA LYS A 2 -18.58 -8.98 0.85
C LYS A 2 -19.07 -8.43 -0.49
N ASP A 3 -19.82 -7.34 -0.45
CA ASP A 3 -20.23 -6.64 -1.66
C ASP A 3 -18.97 -6.13 -2.38
N GLY A 4 -18.85 -6.42 -3.67
CA GLY A 4 -17.66 -6.07 -4.45
C GLY A 4 -17.58 -4.57 -4.69
N PHE A 5 -16.94 -3.83 -3.77
CA PHE A 5 -16.67 -2.40 -3.93
C PHE A 5 -15.23 -2.17 -4.43
N LEU A 6 -15.07 -1.26 -5.40
CA LEU A 6 -13.75 -0.84 -5.88
C LEU A 6 -13.03 -0.07 -4.76
N ILE A 7 -11.93 -0.63 -4.25
CA ILE A 7 -11.09 0.01 -3.22
C ILE A 7 -10.03 0.91 -3.87
N LYS A 8 -9.35 0.40 -4.91
CA LYS A 8 -8.23 1.10 -5.54
C LYS A 8 -7.99 0.61 -6.96
N THR A 9 -7.70 1.55 -7.86
CA THR A 9 -7.09 1.26 -9.16
C THR A 9 -5.57 1.40 -9.03
N LEU A 10 -4.82 0.41 -9.49
CA LEU A 10 -3.37 0.44 -9.61
C LEU A 10 -3.00 0.79 -11.06
N PRO A 11 -2.76 2.08 -11.39
CA PRO A 11 -2.34 2.46 -12.73
C PRO A 11 -0.96 1.85 -12.96
N SER A 12 -0.86 0.98 -13.97
CA SER A 12 0.36 0.22 -14.25
C SER A 12 0.88 0.58 -15.63
N HIS A 13 0.80 -0.38 -16.55
CA HIS A 13 1.49 -0.39 -17.81
C HIS A 13 0.82 0.51 -18.85
N GLN A 14 1.64 1.18 -19.66
CA GLN A 14 1.17 1.98 -20.80
C GLN A 14 0.99 1.15 -22.08
N SER A 15 1.44 -0.11 -22.06
CA SER A 15 1.30 -1.05 -23.16
C SER A 15 0.29 -2.15 -22.85
N PHE A 16 0.04 -3.02 -23.84
CA PHE A 16 -0.90 -4.12 -23.67
C PHE A 16 -0.53 -4.99 -22.47
N PHE A 17 -1.45 -5.05 -21.54
CA PHE A 17 -1.37 -5.92 -20.37
C PHE A 17 -1.25 -7.38 -20.80
N LYS A 18 -0.36 -8.13 -20.14
CA LYS A 18 -0.05 -9.52 -20.49
C LYS A 18 -0.45 -10.50 -19.40
N SER A 19 -0.14 -10.21 -18.14
CA SER A 19 -0.40 -11.14 -17.03
C SER A 19 -0.40 -10.44 -15.67
N VAL A 20 -1.15 -11.00 -14.73
CA VAL A 20 -1.17 -10.64 -13.30
C VAL A 20 -1.16 -11.91 -12.45
N GLN A 21 -0.42 -11.89 -11.34
CA GLN A 21 -0.36 -13.00 -10.40
C GLN A 21 -0.18 -12.49 -8.97
N PHE A 22 -0.98 -13.00 -8.04
CA PHE A 22 -0.75 -12.81 -6.60
C PHE A 22 0.32 -13.78 -6.11
N SER A 23 1.12 -13.35 -5.14
CA SER A 23 1.91 -14.27 -4.34
C SER A 23 0.98 -15.20 -3.53
N PRO A 24 1.40 -16.43 -3.20
CA PRO A 24 0.57 -17.37 -2.44
C PRO A 24 0.13 -16.84 -1.06
N ASP A 25 0.93 -15.97 -0.46
CA ASP A 25 0.65 -15.31 0.82
C ASP A 25 -0.21 -14.03 0.68
N SER A 26 -0.57 -13.64 -0.54
CA SER A 26 -1.31 -12.42 -0.88
C SER A 26 -0.62 -11.10 -0.47
N LYS A 27 0.66 -11.14 -0.08
CA LYS A 27 1.44 -9.95 0.31
C LYS A 27 2.04 -9.22 -0.89
N ALA A 28 1.99 -9.79 -2.09
CA ALA A 28 2.49 -9.16 -3.30
C ALA A 28 1.61 -9.45 -4.52
N LEU A 29 1.67 -8.53 -5.49
CA LEU A 29 1.05 -8.68 -6.79
C LEU A 29 2.09 -8.40 -7.87
N LEU A 30 2.27 -9.32 -8.79
CA LEU A 30 3.07 -9.13 -10.00
C LEU A 30 2.16 -8.78 -11.16
N SER A 31 2.56 -7.79 -11.95
CA SER A 31 1.88 -7.43 -13.20
C SER A 31 2.91 -7.24 -14.31
N SER A 32 2.59 -7.67 -15.52
CA SER A 32 3.48 -7.55 -16.68
C SER A 32 2.78 -7.08 -17.94
N ASP A 33 3.55 -6.47 -18.83
CA ASP A 33 3.08 -5.98 -20.12
C ASP A 33 3.83 -6.56 -21.32
N LYS A 34 3.37 -6.19 -22.52
CA LYS A 34 3.96 -6.62 -23.78
C LYS A 34 5.38 -6.07 -23.99
N ASN A 35 5.70 -4.92 -23.40
CA ASN A 35 6.99 -4.26 -23.52
C ASN A 35 8.03 -4.79 -22.51
N GLN A 36 7.75 -5.94 -21.88
CA GLN A 36 8.63 -6.60 -20.92
C GLN A 36 8.82 -5.82 -19.61
N THR A 37 7.91 -4.89 -19.30
CA THR A 37 7.86 -4.24 -18.00
C THR A 37 7.18 -5.16 -17.00
N VAL A 38 7.80 -5.35 -15.84
CA VAL A 38 7.22 -6.07 -14.71
C VAL A 38 7.16 -5.11 -13.53
N ILE A 39 5.99 -5.00 -12.90
CA ILE A 39 5.80 -4.23 -11.68
C ILE A 39 5.44 -5.21 -10.56
N LEU A 40 6.20 -5.14 -9.47
CA LEU A 40 5.91 -5.78 -8.19
C LEU A 40 5.23 -4.77 -7.28
N TRP A 41 4.00 -5.05 -6.90
CA TRP A 41 3.24 -4.28 -5.93
C TRP A 41 3.38 -4.94 -4.57
N ASN A 42 3.90 -4.20 -3.59
CA ASN A 42 3.88 -4.61 -2.19
C ASN A 42 2.47 -4.38 -1.63
N LEU A 43 1.83 -5.45 -1.18
CA LEU A 43 0.50 -5.46 -0.56
C LEU A 43 0.57 -5.91 0.89
N ASP A 44 1.76 -6.09 1.47
CA ASP A 44 1.93 -6.51 2.86
C ASP A 44 1.43 -5.40 3.81
N PRO A 45 0.32 -5.62 4.53
CA PRO A 45 -0.26 -4.60 5.39
C PRO A 45 0.69 -4.16 6.50
N GLU A 46 1.51 -5.08 7.03
CA GLU A 46 2.45 -4.80 8.12
C GLU A 46 3.53 -3.82 7.65
N HIS A 47 4.11 -4.07 6.49
CA HIS A 47 5.11 -3.20 5.87
C HIS A 47 4.51 -1.82 5.50
N LEU A 48 3.29 -1.80 4.95
CA LEU A 48 2.62 -0.56 4.56
C LEU A 48 2.26 0.31 5.78
N LEU A 49 1.87 -0.32 6.89
CA LEU A 49 1.63 0.40 8.15
C LEU A 49 2.92 1.00 8.71
N GLN A 50 4.03 0.25 8.69
CA GLN A 50 5.33 0.76 9.12
C GLN A 50 5.76 1.98 8.28
N GLU A 51 5.75 1.86 6.94
CA GLU A 51 6.10 2.99 6.06
C GLU A 51 5.20 4.21 6.29
N GLY A 52 3.91 3.97 6.52
CA GLY A 52 2.96 5.04 6.83
C GLY A 52 3.32 5.77 8.11
N CYS A 53 3.66 5.02 9.16
CA CYS A 53 4.06 5.58 10.45
C CYS A 53 5.41 6.30 10.41
N ASP A 54 6.39 5.76 9.68
CA ASP A 54 7.68 6.41 9.47
C ASP A 54 7.49 7.80 8.84
N ARG A 55 6.59 7.91 7.85
CA ARG A 55 6.27 9.19 7.19
C ARG A 55 5.47 10.14 8.08
N LEU A 56 4.62 9.62 8.96
CA LEU A 56 3.76 10.42 9.82
C LEU A 56 4.42 10.86 11.13
N GLN A 57 5.54 10.24 11.51
CA GLN A 57 6.18 10.42 12.81
C GLN A 57 6.33 11.91 13.20
N ASP A 58 6.95 12.71 12.32
CA ASP A 58 7.21 14.13 12.61
C ASP A 58 5.92 14.95 12.69
N TYR A 59 4.95 14.64 11.81
CA TYR A 59 3.65 15.30 11.82
C TYR A 59 2.91 15.05 13.14
N LEU A 60 2.86 13.82 13.61
CA LEU A 60 2.19 13.44 14.87
C LEU A 60 2.83 14.13 16.08
N LYS A 61 4.16 14.29 16.09
CA LYS A 61 4.90 14.90 17.20
C LYS A 61 4.82 16.43 17.21
N THR A 62 4.94 17.07 16.05
CA THR A 62 5.17 18.52 15.96
C THR A 62 3.93 19.35 15.67
N ASN A 63 2.90 18.77 15.04
CA ASN A 63 1.73 19.54 14.63
C ASN A 63 0.80 19.84 15.83
N PRO A 64 0.52 21.13 16.13
CA PRO A 64 -0.33 21.51 17.26
C PRO A 64 -1.81 21.13 17.09
N LYS A 65 -2.26 20.83 15.86
CA LYS A 65 -3.65 20.43 15.57
C LYS A 65 -3.94 18.95 15.83
N VAL A 66 -2.91 18.13 16.04
CA VAL A 66 -3.06 16.70 16.31
C VAL A 66 -3.53 16.50 17.75
N LYS A 67 -4.63 15.76 17.92
CA LYS A 67 -5.18 15.40 19.23
C LYS A 67 -4.16 14.60 20.02
N LYS A 68 -4.13 14.77 21.35
CA LYS A 68 -3.20 14.03 22.22
C LYS A 68 -3.32 12.50 22.05
N SER A 69 -4.54 11.98 21.89
CA SER A 69 -4.80 10.56 21.65
C SER A 69 -4.19 10.02 20.36
N ASP A 70 -4.04 10.87 19.34
CA ASP A 70 -3.67 10.44 18.00
C ASP A 70 -2.13 10.43 17.84
N ARG A 71 -1.41 11.06 18.78
CA ARG A 71 0.06 11.13 18.77
C ARG A 71 0.73 9.76 18.95
N GLN A 72 0.01 8.81 19.53
CA GLN A 72 0.49 7.47 19.87
C GLN A 72 -0.04 6.38 18.92
N ILE A 73 -0.70 6.75 17.82
CA ILE A 73 -1.29 5.78 16.87
C ILE A 73 -0.23 4.83 16.28
N CYS A 74 1.03 5.28 16.23
CA CYS A 74 2.16 4.50 15.71
C CYS A 74 3.01 3.82 16.78
N ASP A 75 2.68 3.94 18.07
CA ASP A 75 3.58 3.49 19.15
C ASP A 75 3.56 1.96 19.38
N ASN A 76 2.60 1.25 18.79
CA ASN A 76 2.45 -0.22 18.91
C ASN A 76 2.57 -0.94 17.56
N LEU A 77 3.24 -0.30 16.59
CA LEU A 77 3.63 -0.90 15.33
C LEU A 77 5.07 -1.39 15.41
#